data_AF-A0A1Q3ST82-F1
#
_entry.id   AF-A0A1Q3ST82-F1
#
_cell.length_a   1.000
_cell.length_b   1.000
_cell.length_c   1.000
_cell.angle_alpha   90.00
_cell.angle_beta   90.00
_cell.angle_gamma   90.00
#
_symmetry.space_group_name_H-M   'P 1'
#
loop_
_entity.id
_entity.type
_entity.pdbx_description
1 polymer ?
#
loop_
_entity_poly.entity_id
_entity_poly.type
_entity_poly.pdbx_seq_one_letter_code
_entity_poly.pdbx_strand_id
1 'polypeptide(L)'
;MFEQADQYLKDWVGKILPGTSIELAAPQEGGTGQGVSLYLMSLEQKPPTYDNIKQGLQIGLNYLVTTWAGDPETAHRLLGDLVFAALENSEFEVELGKLPAETWAGYRLVPRPYFVLKIPVRKPRQGPVAKYVTQPLSVKDAAVTKLYGQVLGPGDVPLSGAQVTIPALGQVHYTDPRGRFILPLVPGSSNFRTIQVKFKNQVLEVTPSAGQPNSETTPLVLRFDLPEE
;
A
#
# COMPACT_ATOMS: atom_id res chain seq x y z
N MET A 1 9.01 -6.84 -18.36
CA MET A 1 7.67 -6.21 -18.30
C MET A 1 7.61 -5.01 -19.23
N PHE A 2 8.51 -4.04 -19.08
CA PHE A 2 8.65 -2.95 -20.06
C PHE A 2 9.18 -3.51 -21.38
N GLU A 3 10.10 -4.47 -21.31
CA GLU A 3 10.65 -5.18 -22.47
C GLU A 3 9.57 -5.97 -23.23
N GLN A 4 8.54 -6.46 -22.51
CA GLN A 4 7.41 -7.16 -23.12
C GLN A 4 6.48 -6.18 -23.84
N ALA A 5 6.26 -5.01 -23.24
CA ALA A 5 5.52 -3.90 -23.86
C ALA A 5 6.26 -3.38 -25.11
N ASP A 6 7.57 -3.16 -25.01
CA ASP A 6 8.44 -2.76 -26.12
C ASP A 6 8.41 -3.76 -27.27
N GLN A 7 8.52 -5.06 -26.97
CA GLN A 7 8.44 -6.11 -27.98
C GLN A 7 7.06 -6.18 -28.61
N TYR A 8 6.00 -6.10 -27.80
CA TYR A 8 4.62 -6.10 -28.29
C TYR A 8 4.36 -4.91 -29.23
N LEU A 9 4.85 -3.71 -28.91
CA LEU A 9 4.73 -2.56 -29.79
C LEU A 9 5.53 -2.73 -31.08
N LYS A 10 6.75 -3.27 -31.03
CA LYS A 10 7.53 -3.59 -32.23
C LYS A 10 6.80 -4.57 -33.14
N ASP A 11 6.27 -5.64 -32.55
CA ASP A 11 5.53 -6.66 -33.29
C ASP A 11 4.25 -6.09 -33.90
N TRP A 12 3.56 -5.21 -33.17
CA TRP A 12 2.36 -4.52 -33.66
C TRP A 12 2.71 -3.58 -34.83
N VAL A 13 3.69 -2.69 -34.68
CA VAL A 13 4.13 -1.79 -35.76
C VAL A 13 4.60 -2.58 -36.97
N GLY A 14 5.37 -3.65 -36.76
CA GLY A 14 5.89 -4.48 -37.86
C GLY A 14 4.80 -5.21 -38.65
N LYS A 15 3.64 -5.49 -38.03
CA LYS A 15 2.46 -6.03 -38.71
C LYS A 15 1.74 -4.98 -39.56
N ILE A 16 1.61 -3.76 -39.03
CA ILE A 16 0.92 -2.66 -39.73
C ILE A 16 1.79 -2.11 -40.87
N LEU A 17 3.09 -1.97 -40.65
CA LEU A 17 4.05 -1.38 -41.60
C LEU A 17 5.21 -2.33 -41.90
N PRO A 18 4.98 -3.41 -42.69
CA PRO A 18 6.04 -4.35 -43.05
C PRO A 18 7.22 -3.68 -43.76
N GLY A 19 8.46 -4.07 -43.41
CA GLY A 19 9.67 -3.57 -44.05
C GLY A 19 10.12 -2.17 -43.61
N THR A 20 9.53 -1.65 -42.53
CA THR A 20 9.85 -0.33 -41.96
C THR A 20 10.78 -0.50 -40.76
N SER A 21 11.78 0.38 -40.61
CA SER A 21 12.67 0.37 -39.44
C SER A 21 11.92 0.80 -38.18
N ILE A 22 12.09 0.09 -37.06
CA ILE A 22 11.43 0.40 -35.78
C ILE A 22 12.48 0.67 -34.71
N GLU A 23 12.48 1.87 -34.15
CA GLU A 23 13.45 2.32 -33.15
C GLU A 23 12.79 2.66 -31.81
N LEU A 24 13.34 2.15 -30.70
CA LEU A 24 12.95 2.52 -29.33
C LEU A 24 13.83 3.66 -28.82
N ALA A 25 13.90 4.74 -29.59
CA ALA A 25 14.77 5.89 -29.30
C ALA A 25 14.00 7.19 -29.51
N ALA A 26 14.48 8.26 -28.90
CA ALA A 26 13.99 9.61 -29.17
C ALA A 26 14.04 9.88 -30.67
N PRO A 27 13.09 10.64 -31.24
CA PRO A 27 13.10 10.92 -32.67
C PRO A 27 14.41 11.60 -33.08
N GLN A 28 15.01 11.19 -34.20
CA GLN A 28 16.24 11.79 -34.71
C GLN A 28 16.01 12.47 -36.06
N GLU A 29 16.95 13.32 -36.47
CA GLU A 29 17.02 13.81 -37.84
C GLU A 29 17.79 12.82 -38.71
N GLY A 30 17.27 12.51 -39.91
CA GLY A 30 18.07 11.83 -40.94
C GLY A 30 18.20 10.32 -40.81
N GLY A 31 17.15 9.61 -40.38
CA GLY A 31 17.12 8.15 -40.55
C GLY A 31 17.19 7.77 -42.03
N THR A 32 18.05 6.80 -42.38
CA THR A 32 18.11 6.27 -43.75
C THR A 32 16.86 5.44 -44.05
N GLY A 33 16.28 5.62 -45.24
CA GLY A 33 15.06 4.92 -45.63
C GLY A 33 13.81 5.48 -44.95
N GLN A 34 12.96 4.60 -44.41
CA GLN A 34 11.70 4.94 -43.75
C GLN A 34 11.55 4.17 -42.43
N GLY A 35 10.93 4.79 -41.44
CA GLY A 35 10.88 4.21 -40.11
C GLY A 35 9.89 4.85 -39.15
N VAL A 36 9.79 4.21 -37.97
CA VAL A 36 8.93 4.59 -36.85
C VAL A 36 9.78 4.66 -35.59
N SER A 37 9.67 5.78 -34.87
CA SER A 37 10.30 5.97 -33.56
C SER A 37 9.22 5.84 -32.51
N LEU A 38 9.46 4.93 -31.57
CA LEU A 38 8.63 4.63 -30.40
C LEU A 38 9.40 5.07 -29.16
N TYR A 39 9.26 6.34 -28.78
CA TYR A 39 10.00 6.89 -27.66
C TYR A 39 9.17 6.87 -26.37
N LEU A 40 9.57 6.11 -25.36
CA LEU A 40 8.93 6.13 -24.04
C LEU A 40 9.15 7.50 -23.38
N MET A 41 8.15 8.37 -23.49
CA MET A 41 8.24 9.79 -23.11
C MET A 41 7.90 10.01 -21.64
N SER A 42 6.91 9.28 -21.11
CA SER A 42 6.49 9.43 -19.72
C SER A 42 5.81 8.17 -19.17
N LEU A 43 5.72 8.12 -17.84
CA LEU A 43 4.98 7.11 -17.09
C LEU A 43 3.84 7.80 -16.34
N GLU A 44 2.67 7.20 -16.36
CA GLU A 44 1.51 7.68 -15.61
C GLU A 44 1.05 6.63 -14.59
N GLN A 45 0.67 7.09 -13.39
CA GLN A 45 0.02 6.21 -12.42
C GLN A 45 -1.44 6.06 -12.84
N LYS A 46 -1.88 4.83 -13.08
CA LYS A 46 -3.31 4.55 -13.29
C LYS A 46 -3.95 4.21 -11.94
N PRO A 47 -5.08 4.85 -11.57
CA PRO A 47 -5.80 4.49 -10.36
C PRO A 47 -6.25 3.01 -10.45
N PRO A 48 -6.30 2.29 -9.33
CA PRO A 48 -6.76 0.92 -9.34
C PRO A 48 -8.23 0.87 -9.79
N THR A 49 -8.54 0.05 -10.79
CA THR A 49 -9.94 -0.24 -11.15
C THR A 49 -10.59 -0.97 -9.97
N TYR A 50 -11.79 -0.55 -9.56
CA TYR A 50 -12.44 -0.91 -8.30
C TYR A 50 -12.77 -2.43 -8.15
N ASP A 51 -12.54 -3.23 -9.18
CA ASP A 51 -13.19 -4.53 -9.36
C ASP A 51 -12.37 -5.77 -8.96
N ASN A 52 -11.31 -5.62 -8.14
CA ASN A 52 -10.65 -6.81 -7.59
C ASN A 52 -9.87 -6.57 -6.30
N ILE A 53 -10.14 -7.42 -5.30
CA ILE A 53 -9.50 -7.50 -3.97
C ILE A 53 -8.00 -7.88 -4.07
N LYS A 54 -7.49 -8.09 -5.28
CA LYS A 54 -6.07 -8.30 -5.61
C LYS A 54 -5.55 -7.14 -6.46
N GLN A 55 -5.49 -5.93 -5.88
CA GLN A 55 -4.97 -4.75 -6.58
C GLN A 55 -3.51 -4.94 -6.98
N GLY A 56 -3.29 -5.29 -8.25
CA GLY A 56 -1.98 -5.22 -8.89
C GLY A 56 -1.52 -3.77 -9.03
N LEU A 57 -0.21 -3.56 -9.07
CA LEU A 57 0.35 -2.26 -9.44
C LEU A 57 0.08 -2.04 -10.94
N GLN A 58 -0.53 -0.90 -11.29
CA GLN A 58 -0.77 -0.53 -12.68
C GLN A 58 -0.14 0.83 -12.98
N ILE A 59 0.56 0.89 -14.10
CA ILE A 59 1.12 2.13 -14.67
C ILE A 59 0.74 2.19 -16.16
N GLY A 60 0.62 3.40 -16.71
CA GLY A 60 0.57 3.63 -18.14
C GLY A 60 1.96 4.00 -18.66
N LEU A 61 2.34 3.42 -19.80
CA LEU A 61 3.54 3.82 -20.54
C LEU A 61 3.09 4.69 -21.72
N ASN A 62 3.61 5.90 -21.81
CA ASN A 62 3.23 6.87 -22.83
C ASN A 62 4.35 6.98 -23.87
N TYR A 63 4.14 6.37 -25.04
CA TYR A 63 5.09 6.41 -26.15
C TYR A 63 4.76 7.55 -27.09
N LEU A 64 5.74 8.41 -27.35
CA LEU A 64 5.70 9.37 -28.44
C LEU A 64 5.99 8.63 -29.75
N VAL A 65 5.01 8.57 -30.64
CA VAL A 65 5.13 7.91 -31.94
C VAL A 65 5.39 8.95 -33.02
N THR A 66 6.52 8.82 -33.71
CA THR A 66 6.87 9.65 -34.87
C THR A 66 7.33 8.77 -36.02
N THR A 67 7.30 9.30 -37.24
CA THR A 67 7.74 8.61 -38.45
C THR A 67 8.78 9.44 -39.20
N TRP A 68 9.59 8.77 -40.01
CA TRP A 68 10.49 9.42 -40.96
C TRP A 68 10.49 8.67 -42.29
N ALA A 69 10.81 9.40 -43.35
CA ALA A 69 11.02 8.89 -44.70
C ALA A 69 11.86 9.90 -45.50
N GLY A 70 12.21 9.53 -46.74
CA GLY A 70 12.90 10.45 -47.67
C GLY A 70 12.05 11.65 -48.10
N ASP A 71 10.72 11.55 -47.99
CA ASP A 71 9.78 12.61 -48.31
C ASP A 71 8.66 12.74 -47.23
N PRO A 72 8.09 13.95 -47.04
CA PRO A 72 7.07 14.16 -46.02
C PRO A 72 5.76 13.39 -46.25
N GLU A 73 5.36 13.17 -47.50
CA GLU A 73 4.09 12.51 -47.83
C GLU A 73 4.11 11.04 -47.39
N THR A 74 5.22 10.35 -47.64
CA THR A 74 5.46 8.99 -47.16
C THR A 74 5.48 8.95 -45.64
N ALA A 75 6.18 9.88 -44.97
CA ALA A 75 6.20 9.93 -43.50
C ALA A 75 4.78 10.14 -42.92
N HIS A 76 3.98 11.03 -43.51
CA HIS A 76 2.60 11.27 -43.10
C HIS A 76 1.70 10.05 -43.33
N ARG A 77 1.86 9.34 -44.45
CA ARG A 77 1.12 8.11 -44.72
C ARG A 77 1.41 7.05 -43.65
N LEU A 78 2.68 6.80 -43.33
CA LEU A 78 3.07 5.86 -42.28
C LEU A 78 2.46 6.23 -40.93
N LEU A 79 2.47 7.52 -40.58
CA LEU A 79 1.87 7.99 -39.33
C LEU A 79 0.34 7.83 -39.33
N GLY A 80 -0.29 8.10 -40.47
CA GLY A 80 -1.72 7.91 -40.71
C GLY A 80 -2.14 6.46 -40.51
N ASP A 81 -1.45 5.53 -41.16
CA ASP A 81 -1.73 4.09 -41.04
C ASP A 81 -1.62 3.62 -39.58
N LEU A 82 -0.60 4.08 -38.86
CA LEU A 82 -0.41 3.75 -37.45
C LEU A 82 -1.47 4.35 -36.53
N VAL A 83 -1.83 5.62 -36.71
CA VAL A 83 -2.79 6.27 -35.82
C VAL A 83 -4.18 5.67 -35.97
N PHE A 84 -4.61 5.34 -37.20
CA PHE A 84 -5.88 4.66 -37.41
C PHE A 84 -5.87 3.23 -36.89
N ALA A 85 -4.80 2.47 -37.14
CA ALA A 85 -4.66 1.13 -36.56
C ALA A 85 -4.64 1.15 -35.03
N ALA A 86 -4.09 2.21 -34.42
CA ALA A 86 -4.10 2.37 -32.97
C ALA A 86 -5.49 2.71 -32.43
N LEU A 87 -6.25 3.57 -33.13
CA LEU A 87 -7.62 3.92 -32.78
C LEU A 87 -8.59 2.72 -32.89
N GLU A 88 -8.30 1.75 -33.76
CA GLU A 88 -9.07 0.51 -33.90
C GLU A 88 -8.75 -0.53 -32.82
N ASN A 89 -7.63 -0.39 -32.09
CA ASN A 89 -7.21 -1.35 -31.07
C ASN A 89 -7.67 -0.91 -29.66
N SER A 90 -8.58 -1.69 -29.05
CA SER A 90 -9.10 -1.42 -27.70
C SER A 90 -8.06 -1.52 -26.57
N GLU A 91 -6.89 -2.12 -26.82
CA GLU A 91 -5.81 -2.18 -25.84
C GLU A 91 -5.03 -0.86 -25.73
N PHE A 92 -5.25 0.07 -26.67
CA PHE A 92 -4.54 1.32 -26.79
C PHE A 92 -5.41 2.52 -26.44
N GLU A 93 -4.80 3.49 -25.79
CA GLU A 93 -5.35 4.85 -25.70
C GLU A 93 -4.49 5.75 -26.58
N VAL A 94 -5.13 6.51 -27.47
CA VAL A 94 -4.47 7.41 -28.42
C VAL A 94 -4.74 8.85 -28.01
N GLU A 95 -3.67 9.61 -27.83
CA GLU A 95 -3.75 11.04 -27.55
C GLU A 95 -3.20 11.84 -28.74
N LEU A 96 -4.08 12.65 -29.34
CA LEU A 96 -3.81 13.52 -30.51
C LEU A 96 -3.58 14.98 -30.11
N GLY A 97 -3.27 15.24 -28.84
CA GLY A 97 -3.07 16.58 -28.29
C GLY A 97 -1.74 17.20 -28.71
N LYS A 98 -1.57 18.50 -28.44
CA LYS A 98 -0.33 19.26 -28.68
C LYS A 98 0.65 19.11 -27.50
N LEU A 99 1.91 18.82 -27.79
CA LEU A 99 3.01 18.80 -26.85
C LEU A 99 3.45 20.25 -26.60
N PRO A 100 3.83 20.58 -25.35
CA PRO A 100 4.41 21.88 -25.04
C PRO A 100 5.64 22.16 -25.93
N ALA A 101 5.83 23.42 -26.33
CA ALA A 101 6.94 23.81 -27.20
C ALA A 101 8.30 23.54 -26.54
N GLU A 102 8.35 23.62 -25.21
CA GLU A 102 9.52 23.34 -24.38
C GLU A 102 9.97 21.88 -24.50
N THR A 103 9.04 20.95 -24.73
CA THR A 103 9.34 19.53 -24.93
C THR A 103 10.17 19.33 -26.20
N TRP A 104 9.77 19.97 -27.31
CA TRP A 104 10.52 19.93 -28.57
C TRP A 104 11.90 20.60 -28.46
N ALA A 105 11.95 21.76 -27.79
CA ALA A 105 13.20 22.46 -27.51
C ALA A 105 14.18 21.61 -26.68
N GLY A 106 13.67 20.87 -25.69
CA GLY A 106 14.45 19.94 -24.88
C GLY A 106 15.08 18.81 -25.69
N TYR A 107 14.38 18.31 -26.72
CA TYR A 107 14.92 17.30 -27.63
C TYR A 107 15.84 17.87 -28.72
N ARG A 108 15.92 19.20 -28.86
CA ARG A 108 16.63 19.88 -29.96
C ARG A 108 16.16 19.42 -31.34
N LEU A 109 14.86 19.18 -31.45
CA LEU A 109 14.21 18.74 -32.69
C LEU A 109 13.23 19.80 -33.16
N VAL A 110 13.10 19.92 -34.49
CA VAL A 110 11.98 20.65 -35.09
C VAL A 110 10.67 19.91 -34.78
N PRO A 111 9.59 20.63 -34.38
CA PRO A 111 8.28 20.04 -34.21
C PRO A 111 7.86 19.28 -35.47
N ARG A 112 7.40 18.04 -35.28
CA ARG A 112 6.98 17.15 -36.36
C ARG A 112 5.66 16.48 -36.00
N PRO A 113 4.91 15.96 -36.98
CA PRO A 113 3.69 15.19 -36.69
C PRO A 113 3.97 13.99 -35.78
N TYR A 114 3.08 13.78 -34.81
CA TYR A 114 3.15 12.68 -33.85
C TYR A 114 1.76 12.36 -33.30
N PHE A 115 1.68 11.23 -32.59
CA PHE A 115 0.64 10.99 -31.60
C PHE A 115 1.26 10.32 -30.36
N VAL A 116 0.56 10.36 -29.24
CA VAL A 116 0.99 9.63 -28.03
C VAL A 116 0.15 8.37 -27.91
N LEU A 117 0.83 7.22 -27.83
CA LEU A 117 0.24 5.92 -27.61
C LEU A 117 0.42 5.51 -26.15
N LYS A 118 -0.68 5.25 -25.44
CA LYS A 118 -0.62 4.82 -24.04
C LYS A 118 -0.97 3.35 -23.93
N ILE A 119 -0.12 2.61 -23.22
CA ILE A 119 -0.33 1.18 -22.95
C ILE A 119 -0.32 0.89 -21.44
N PRO A 120 -1.33 0.18 -20.92
CA PRO A 120 -1.37 -0.18 -19.51
C PRO A 120 -0.45 -1.38 -19.23
N VAL A 121 0.37 -1.27 -18.19
CA VAL A 121 1.24 -2.34 -17.71
C VAL A 121 0.84 -2.70 -16.27
N ARG A 122 0.55 -3.98 -16.05
CA ARG A 122 0.02 -4.50 -14.77
C ARG A 122 0.96 -5.51 -14.13
N LYS A 123 1.38 -5.24 -12.90
CA LYS A 123 2.12 -6.18 -12.06
C LYS A 123 1.22 -6.72 -10.94
N PRO A 124 0.93 -8.03 -10.88
CA PRO A 124 0.13 -8.59 -9.80
C PRO A 124 0.81 -8.33 -8.44
N ARG A 125 0.03 -7.88 -7.45
CA ARG A 125 0.52 -7.72 -6.08
C ARG A 125 0.38 -9.06 -5.37
N GLN A 126 1.49 -9.59 -4.87
CA GLN A 126 1.45 -10.72 -3.95
C GLN A 126 0.99 -10.20 -2.59
N GLY A 127 -0.30 -10.37 -2.29
CA GLY A 127 -0.84 -10.14 -0.95
C GLY A 127 -0.56 -11.34 -0.04
N PRO A 128 -0.54 -11.15 1.29
CA PRO A 128 -0.51 -12.28 2.20
C PRO A 128 -1.71 -13.17 1.91
N VAL A 129 -1.47 -14.47 1.72
CA VAL A 129 -2.54 -15.46 1.55
C VAL A 129 -3.38 -15.43 2.83
N ALA A 130 -4.64 -15.01 2.71
CA ALA A 130 -5.57 -15.07 3.83
C ALA A 130 -5.62 -16.51 4.34
N LYS A 131 -5.33 -16.70 5.63
CA LYS A 131 -5.46 -18.02 6.26
C LYS A 131 -6.95 -18.34 6.36
N TYR A 132 -7.33 -19.55 5.94
CA TYR A 132 -8.69 -20.03 6.14
C TYR A 132 -9.01 -20.09 7.63
N VAL A 133 -10.21 -19.65 8.01
CA VAL A 133 -10.74 -19.87 9.35
C VAL A 133 -11.07 -21.36 9.48
N THR A 134 -10.25 -22.11 10.21
CA THR A 134 -10.38 -23.56 10.36
C THR A 134 -11.19 -23.98 11.58
N GLN A 135 -11.57 -23.04 12.44
CA GLN A 135 -12.27 -23.32 13.68
C GLN A 135 -13.56 -22.51 13.77
N PRO A 136 -14.66 -23.12 14.26
CA PRO A 136 -15.91 -22.40 14.48
C PRO A 136 -15.73 -21.34 15.56
N LEU A 137 -16.53 -20.26 15.45
CA LEU A 137 -16.59 -19.21 16.46
C LEU A 137 -16.99 -19.81 17.81
N SER A 138 -16.11 -19.69 18.82
CA SER A 138 -16.42 -20.08 20.19
C SER A 138 -16.88 -18.86 20.98
N VAL A 139 -18.17 -18.83 21.35
CA VAL A 139 -18.74 -17.83 22.26
C VAL A 139 -18.79 -18.45 23.65
N LYS A 140 -18.31 -17.72 24.66
CA LYS A 140 -18.40 -18.11 26.07
C LYS A 140 -19.11 -17.01 26.84
N ASP A 141 -20.18 -17.37 27.53
CA ASP A 141 -20.85 -16.48 28.45
C ASP A 141 -19.99 -16.31 29.71
N ALA A 142 -19.81 -15.06 30.13
CA ALA A 142 -19.11 -14.71 31.35
C ALA A 142 -19.92 -13.68 32.13
N ALA A 143 -20.14 -13.92 33.41
CA ALA A 143 -20.73 -12.93 34.30
C ALA A 143 -19.82 -11.70 34.36
N VAL A 144 -20.40 -10.51 34.45
CA VAL A 144 -19.65 -9.27 34.60
C VAL A 144 -19.44 -8.99 36.09
N THR A 145 -18.19 -8.80 36.52
CA THR A 145 -17.82 -8.57 37.92
C THR A 145 -16.93 -7.34 38.10
N LYS A 146 -16.58 -7.03 39.36
CA LYS A 146 -15.57 -6.04 39.72
C LYS A 146 -14.26 -6.76 40.05
N LEU A 147 -13.14 -6.20 39.60
CA LEU A 147 -11.81 -6.63 40.01
C LEU A 147 -11.25 -5.61 41.02
N TYR A 148 -11.00 -6.07 42.23
CA TYR A 148 -10.35 -5.29 43.29
C TYR A 148 -8.87 -5.64 43.34
N GLY A 149 -8.00 -4.64 43.32
CA GLY A 149 -6.57 -4.85 43.41
C GLY A 149 -5.84 -3.75 44.16
N GLN A 150 -4.58 -4.03 44.47
CA GLN A 150 -3.67 -3.12 45.15
C GLN A 150 -2.28 -3.22 44.53
N VAL A 151 -1.67 -2.08 44.23
CA VAL A 151 -0.31 -1.98 43.69
C VAL A 151 0.64 -1.57 44.81
N LEU A 152 1.66 -2.40 45.03
CA LEU A 152 2.72 -2.17 46.01
C LEU A 152 4.07 -2.08 45.30
N GLY A 153 4.91 -1.14 45.73
CA GLY A 153 6.31 -1.02 45.34
C GLY A 153 7.23 -1.83 46.26
N PRO A 154 8.56 -1.62 46.15
CA PRO A 154 9.54 -2.24 47.04
C PRO A 154 9.23 -1.96 48.50
N GLY A 155 9.42 -2.96 49.37
CA GLY A 155 9.15 -2.84 50.81
C GLY A 155 7.65 -2.74 51.17
N ASP A 156 6.76 -3.25 50.33
CA ASP A 156 5.29 -3.20 50.54
C ASP A 156 4.70 -1.77 50.59
N VAL A 157 5.38 -0.79 49.99
CA VAL A 157 4.93 0.61 49.95
C VAL A 157 3.81 0.79 48.92
N PRO A 158 2.63 1.31 49.28
CA PRO A 158 1.56 1.52 48.31
C PRO A 158 1.91 2.56 47.24
N LEU A 159 1.67 2.23 45.96
CA LEU A 159 1.92 3.14 44.85
C LEU A 159 0.64 3.90 44.48
N SER A 160 0.58 5.18 44.83
CA SER A 160 -0.53 6.07 44.45
C SER A 160 -0.35 6.62 43.03
N GLY A 161 -1.45 6.73 42.27
CA GLY A 161 -1.43 7.26 40.90
C GLY A 161 -0.82 6.32 39.85
N ALA A 162 -0.60 5.05 40.19
CA ALA A 162 -0.24 4.02 39.22
C ALA A 162 -1.42 3.78 38.27
N GLN A 163 -1.15 3.78 36.98
CA GLN A 163 -2.14 3.52 35.95
C GLN A 163 -2.29 2.01 35.77
N VAL A 164 -3.48 1.49 36.00
CA VAL A 164 -3.84 0.07 35.85
C VAL A 164 -4.75 -0.09 34.64
N THR A 165 -4.39 -0.96 33.71
CA THR A 165 -5.06 -1.14 32.43
C THR A 165 -5.34 -2.61 32.14
N ILE A 166 -6.51 -2.94 31.59
CA ILE A 166 -6.75 -4.22 30.92
C ILE A 166 -6.82 -3.94 29.41
N PRO A 167 -5.74 -4.17 28.64
CA PRO A 167 -5.69 -3.76 27.24
C PRO A 167 -6.80 -4.38 26.39
N ALA A 168 -7.16 -5.64 26.67
CA ALA A 168 -8.23 -6.35 25.97
C ALA A 168 -9.62 -5.71 26.16
N LEU A 169 -9.82 -4.90 27.20
CA LEU A 169 -11.08 -4.22 27.51
C LEU A 169 -11.01 -2.70 27.28
N GLY A 170 -9.83 -2.15 26.97
CA GLY A 170 -9.62 -0.71 26.83
C GLY A 170 -9.87 0.09 28.12
N GLN A 171 -9.91 -0.57 29.28
CA GLN A 171 -10.18 0.08 30.57
C GLN A 171 -8.90 0.61 31.19
N VAL A 172 -8.93 1.85 31.67
CA VAL A 172 -7.82 2.52 32.35
C VAL A 172 -8.32 3.09 33.67
N HIS A 173 -7.63 2.77 34.77
CA HIS A 173 -7.91 3.27 36.11
C HIS A 173 -6.61 3.69 36.80
N TYR A 174 -6.73 4.52 37.84
CA TYR A 174 -5.59 4.96 38.65
C TYR A 174 -5.74 4.48 40.08
N THR A 175 -4.62 4.13 40.72
CA THR A 175 -4.61 3.74 42.12
C THR A 175 -4.80 4.94 43.05
N ASP A 176 -5.52 4.71 44.15
CA ASP A 176 -5.77 5.69 45.21
C ASP A 176 -4.51 5.92 46.10
N PRO A 177 -4.56 6.78 47.14
CA PRO A 177 -3.43 6.99 48.06
C PRO A 177 -2.97 5.74 48.83
N ARG A 178 -3.79 4.68 48.88
CA ARG A 178 -3.47 3.38 49.49
C ARG A 178 -3.05 2.35 48.44
N GLY A 179 -2.78 2.76 47.21
CA GLY A 179 -2.40 1.90 46.09
C GLY A 179 -3.54 1.03 45.57
N ARG A 180 -4.80 1.26 45.98
CA ARG A 180 -5.94 0.41 45.61
C ARG A 180 -6.58 0.87 44.32
N PHE A 181 -7.14 -0.07 43.57
CA PHE A 181 -7.92 0.20 42.36
C PHE A 181 -9.13 -0.74 42.28
N ILE A 182 -10.15 -0.28 41.54
CA ILE A 182 -11.35 -1.06 41.23
C ILE A 182 -11.60 -0.93 39.73
N LEU A 183 -11.68 -2.07 39.04
CA LEU A 183 -12.12 -2.15 37.65
C LEU A 183 -13.57 -2.64 37.62
N PRO A 184 -14.57 -1.77 37.36
CA PRO A 184 -15.94 -2.18 37.15
C PRO A 184 -16.05 -2.75 35.73
N LEU A 185 -16.64 -3.93 35.56
CA LEU A 185 -16.89 -4.59 34.26
C LEU A 185 -15.78 -5.50 33.72
N VAL A 186 -15.27 -6.38 34.59
CA VAL A 186 -14.34 -7.44 34.19
C VAL A 186 -15.11 -8.76 33.99
N PRO A 187 -14.87 -9.53 32.91
CA PRO A 187 -15.43 -10.88 32.78
C PRO A 187 -15.00 -11.78 33.94
N GLY A 188 -15.95 -12.40 34.64
CA GLY A 188 -15.73 -13.27 35.79
C GLY A 188 -15.09 -14.60 35.42
N SER A 189 -15.18 -15.02 34.15
CA SER A 189 -14.24 -15.99 33.60
C SER A 189 -12.89 -15.27 33.48
N SER A 190 -11.94 -15.63 34.33
CA SER A 190 -10.59 -15.07 34.49
C SER A 190 -9.67 -15.23 33.26
N ASN A 191 -10.20 -15.04 32.06
CA ASN A 191 -9.52 -15.25 30.78
C ASN A 191 -8.91 -13.97 30.20
N PHE A 192 -9.01 -12.82 30.89
CA PHE A 192 -8.29 -11.62 30.49
C PHE A 192 -6.80 -11.86 30.78
N ARG A 193 -6.02 -12.02 29.71
CA ARG A 193 -4.66 -12.57 29.79
C ARG A 193 -3.66 -11.63 30.45
N THR A 194 -3.95 -10.33 30.59
CA THR A 194 -2.92 -9.37 31.02
C THR A 194 -3.55 -8.12 31.65
N ILE A 195 -3.07 -7.77 32.83
CA ILE A 195 -3.21 -6.45 33.46
C ILE A 195 -1.87 -5.74 33.28
N GLN A 196 -1.90 -4.51 32.79
CA GLN A 196 -0.73 -3.65 32.72
C GLN A 196 -0.79 -2.62 33.85
N VAL A 197 0.29 -2.51 34.62
CA VAL A 197 0.49 -1.44 35.60
C VAL A 197 1.58 -0.53 35.07
N LYS A 198 1.34 0.78 35.02
CA LYS A 198 2.32 1.78 34.62
C LYS A 198 2.51 2.79 35.74
N PHE A 199 3.76 3.02 36.13
CA PHE A 199 4.14 3.99 37.15
C PHE A 199 5.53 4.55 36.84
N LYS A 200 5.72 5.87 36.93
CA LYS A 200 7.00 6.56 36.65
C LYS A 200 7.76 6.02 35.41
N ASN A 201 7.07 5.96 34.27
CA ASN A 201 7.59 5.45 32.98
C ASN A 201 7.97 3.97 32.91
N GLN A 202 7.73 3.19 33.96
CA GLN A 202 7.91 1.74 33.94
C GLN A 202 6.57 1.05 33.72
N VAL A 203 6.60 -0.13 33.09
CA VAL A 203 5.42 -0.94 32.78
C VAL A 203 5.65 -2.35 33.29
N LEU A 204 4.70 -2.85 34.07
CA LEU A 204 4.64 -4.23 34.53
C LEU A 204 3.43 -4.91 33.91
N GLU A 205 3.65 -6.05 33.27
CA GLU A 205 2.59 -6.92 32.78
C GLU A 205 2.37 -8.07 33.74
N VAL A 206 1.17 -8.16 34.31
CA VAL A 206 0.80 -9.24 35.22
C VAL A 206 -0.31 -10.06 34.58
N THR A 207 -0.14 -11.38 34.60
CA THR A 207 -1.20 -12.33 34.26
C THR A 207 -1.76 -12.89 35.57
N PRO A 208 -2.96 -12.48 36.02
CA PRO A 208 -3.55 -13.02 37.23
C PRO A 208 -3.86 -14.51 37.07
N SER A 209 -3.52 -15.30 38.08
CA SER A 209 -3.84 -16.73 38.09
C SER A 209 -5.30 -16.94 38.53
N ALA A 210 -5.96 -17.95 37.96
CA ALA A 210 -7.29 -18.35 38.38
C ALA A 210 -7.30 -18.70 39.89
N GLY A 211 -8.26 -18.16 40.63
CA GLY A 211 -8.41 -18.39 42.07
C GLY A 211 -7.66 -17.43 42.99
N GLN A 212 -6.98 -16.41 42.45
CA GLN A 212 -6.42 -15.34 43.29
C GLN A 212 -7.52 -14.52 43.98
N PRO A 213 -7.31 -14.12 45.25
CA PRO A 213 -8.24 -13.23 45.94
C PRO A 213 -8.42 -11.92 45.19
N ASN A 214 -9.67 -11.52 44.96
CA ASN A 214 -10.01 -10.30 44.25
C ASN A 214 -11.25 -9.61 44.85
N SER A 215 -11.38 -9.62 46.18
CA SER A 215 -12.48 -8.98 46.89
C SER A 215 -12.08 -7.63 47.47
N GLU A 216 -13.06 -6.87 47.95
CA GLU A 216 -12.82 -5.60 48.64
C GLU A 216 -11.98 -5.77 49.92
N THR A 217 -12.15 -6.89 50.63
CA THR A 217 -11.40 -7.21 51.86
C THR A 217 -10.05 -7.83 51.58
N THR A 218 -9.92 -8.54 50.46
CA THR A 218 -8.72 -9.30 50.07
C THR A 218 -8.45 -9.03 48.58
N PRO A 219 -7.84 -7.87 48.27
CA PRO A 219 -7.60 -7.46 46.89
C PRO A 219 -6.47 -8.26 46.23
N LEU A 220 -6.47 -8.29 44.90
CA LEU A 220 -5.35 -8.82 44.13
C LEU A 220 -4.13 -7.92 44.31
N VAL A 221 -3.06 -8.43 44.91
CA VAL A 221 -1.82 -7.67 45.13
C VAL A 221 -0.90 -7.78 43.92
N LEU A 222 -0.56 -6.63 43.33
CA LEU A 222 0.40 -6.49 42.23
C LEU A 222 1.68 -5.85 42.79
N ARG A 223 2.79 -6.58 42.74
CA ARG A 223 4.10 -6.09 43.20
C ARG A 223 4.87 -5.49 42.04
N PHE A 224 5.26 -4.24 42.18
CA PHE A 224 5.94 -3.45 41.17
C PHE A 224 7.36 -3.18 41.64
N ASP A 225 8.31 -3.94 41.11
CA ASP A 225 9.72 -3.77 41.45
C ASP A 225 10.23 -2.48 40.79
N LEU A 226 10.45 -1.45 41.61
CA LEU A 226 11.16 -0.26 41.19
C LEU A 226 12.67 -0.53 41.39
N PRO A 227 13.54 -0.26 40.40
CA PRO A 227 14.97 -0.19 40.65
C PRO A 227 15.23 0.88 41.72
N GLU A 228 16.07 0.55 42.71
CA GLU A 228 16.54 1.52 43.70
C GLU A 228 17.23 2.69 42.96
N GLU A 229 16.86 3.93 43.31
CA GLU A 229 17.55 5.17 42.86
C GLU A 229 18.83 5.40 43.67
#